data_AF-A0A3T1B0D0-F1
#
_entry.id   AF-A0A3T1B0D0-F1
#
_cell.length_a   1.000
_cell.length_b   1.000
_cell.length_c   1.000
_cell.angle_alpha   90.00
_cell.angle_beta   90.00
_cell.angle_gamma   90.00
#
_symmetry.space_group_name_H-M   'P 1'
#
loop_
_entity.id
_entity.type
_entity.pdbx_description
1 polymer ?
#
loop_
_entity_poly.entity_id
_entity_poly.type
_entity_poly.pdbx_seq_one_letter_code
_entity_poly.pdbx_strand_id
1 'polypeptide(L)'
;MAFLLSLVLLACAAMGPALGFGTIDTGGQHREHERITRAAFAAGFEPATLDYLAGHDREFGAVGAPDSDEMADPAAHCDDADYLDGDYPRTESTAVSALTDCVDHLRQQFRTGLDSAADLLDGNGEVVPEEVTASPECNPKERDEERAKCTVLESFGRVLHGAQDFYSHSNWADQADPARPIGDDNPPGLHRPGPSPLLDLRGATVARPPEGFTTGCYVLQDQVPGVGACRLRITHAALNKDRGLIDPVTGRATSPGTPRGEVADNFADAVAGAIAESRRQWDDFGTELISRYGRDRGERMVCALTHDDPVRDCQGSSRNRYIVIALAGGLVVAVAFLLARRSRRTHR
;
A
#
# COMPACT_ATOMS: atom_id res chain seq x y z
N MET A 1 68.00 4.89 3.06
CA MET A 1 66.91 5.86 3.00
C MET A 1 65.83 5.29 2.10
N ALA A 2 64.82 4.64 2.68
CA ALA A 2 63.67 4.11 1.96
C ALA A 2 62.42 4.72 2.58
N PHE A 3 61.72 5.56 1.83
CA PHE A 3 60.40 6.06 2.20
C PHE A 3 59.35 5.22 1.47
N LEU A 4 58.59 4.44 2.25
CA LEU A 4 57.34 3.83 1.83
C LEU A 4 56.23 4.86 2.05
N LEU A 5 55.61 5.32 0.97
CA LEU A 5 54.38 6.11 1.01
C LEU A 5 53.19 5.15 0.93
N SER A 6 52.51 4.97 2.06
CA SER A 6 51.23 4.28 2.13
C SER A 6 50.12 5.22 1.65
N LEU A 7 49.53 4.90 0.50
CA LEU A 7 48.33 5.55 -0.02
C LEU A 7 47.11 5.00 0.73
N VAL A 8 46.57 5.77 1.68
CA VAL A 8 45.27 5.48 2.29
C VAL A 8 44.20 5.96 1.31
N LEU A 9 43.59 5.04 0.58
CA LEU A 9 42.36 5.28 -0.17
C LEU A 9 41.22 5.40 0.84
N LEU A 10 40.85 6.65 1.15
CA LEU A 10 39.62 6.96 1.86
C LEU A 10 38.46 6.70 0.87
N ALA A 11 37.79 5.56 1.03
CA ALA A 11 36.53 5.30 0.34
C ALA A 11 35.45 6.17 0.98
N CYS A 12 35.19 7.34 0.40
CA CYS A 12 33.94 8.05 0.65
C CYS A 12 32.81 7.23 0.02
N ALA A 13 32.16 6.39 0.82
CA ALA A 13 30.82 5.91 0.49
C ALA A 13 29.93 7.14 0.40
N ALA A 14 29.31 7.37 -0.76
CA ALA A 14 28.31 8.41 -0.91
C ALA A 14 27.12 8.05 -0.01
N MET A 15 26.99 8.75 1.12
CA MET A 15 25.79 8.70 1.95
C MET A 15 24.69 9.45 1.20
N GLY A 16 23.95 8.73 0.35
CA GLY A 16 22.66 9.21 -0.14
C GLY A 16 21.66 9.26 1.03
N PRO A 17 20.62 10.12 0.95
CA PRO A 17 19.57 10.16 1.97
C PRO A 17 19.06 8.75 2.25
N ALA A 18 18.88 8.42 3.52
CA ALA A 18 18.09 7.27 3.93
C ALA A 18 16.64 7.64 3.61
N LEU A 19 16.24 7.37 2.38
CA LEU A 19 14.84 7.32 2.01
C LEU A 19 14.31 5.96 2.45
N GLY A 20 13.00 5.83 2.54
CA GLY A 20 12.34 4.62 2.97
C GLY A 20 12.41 3.48 2.00
N PHE A 21 11.42 2.57 2.00
CA PHE A 21 11.37 1.61 0.90
C PHE A 21 11.44 2.40 -0.41
N GLY A 22 12.40 2.07 -1.26
CA GLY A 22 12.68 2.92 -2.40
C GLY A 22 11.58 2.92 -3.45
N THR A 23 11.39 4.06 -4.12
CA THR A 23 10.55 4.18 -5.33
C THR A 23 11.37 4.22 -6.63
N ILE A 24 12.70 4.39 -6.54
CA ILE A 24 13.58 4.52 -7.72
C ILE A 24 14.66 3.42 -7.78
N ASP A 25 15.27 3.24 -8.96
CA ASP A 25 16.38 2.29 -9.21
C ASP A 25 17.76 2.96 -9.07
N THR A 26 17.90 3.99 -8.23
CA THR A 26 19.15 4.74 -8.06
C THR A 26 19.44 5.05 -6.60
N GLY A 27 20.66 5.49 -6.26
CA GLY A 27 21.02 5.81 -4.87
C GLY A 27 21.09 4.59 -3.93
N GLY A 28 21.11 3.37 -4.47
CA GLY A 28 21.10 2.13 -3.70
C GLY A 28 19.71 1.52 -3.50
N GLN A 29 18.65 2.19 -3.95
CA GLN A 29 17.29 1.66 -3.95
C GLN A 29 17.03 0.72 -5.13
N HIS A 30 16.02 -0.12 -4.96
CA HIS A 30 15.63 -1.15 -5.92
C HIS A 30 14.13 -1.18 -6.20
N ARG A 31 13.42 -0.06 -6.00
CA ARG A 31 11.95 0.06 -6.19
C ARG A 31 11.20 -0.90 -5.28
N GLU A 32 11.56 -0.89 -4.00
CA GLU A 32 10.98 -1.72 -2.97
C GLU A 32 9.46 -1.54 -2.89
N HIS A 33 8.93 -0.30 -2.97
CA HIS A 33 7.48 -0.06 -3.01
C HIS A 33 6.77 -0.74 -4.19
N GLU A 34 7.32 -0.60 -5.40
CA GLU A 34 6.80 -1.27 -6.60
C GLU A 34 6.79 -2.79 -6.39
N ARG A 35 7.91 -3.35 -5.96
CA ARG A 35 8.09 -4.81 -5.85
C ARG A 35 7.23 -5.41 -4.75
N ILE A 36 7.08 -4.74 -3.60
CA ILE A 36 6.17 -5.15 -2.52
C ILE A 36 4.73 -5.12 -3.02
N THR A 37 4.32 -4.05 -3.70
CA THR A 37 2.96 -3.89 -4.24
C THR A 37 2.65 -4.96 -5.28
N ARG A 38 3.57 -5.22 -6.21
CA ARG A 38 3.43 -6.32 -7.19
C ARG A 38 3.35 -7.68 -6.51
N ALA A 39 4.18 -7.95 -5.51
CA ALA A 39 4.14 -9.24 -4.80
C ALA A 39 2.84 -9.40 -3.98
N ALA A 40 2.31 -8.30 -3.43
CA ALA A 40 1.03 -8.31 -2.73
C ALA A 40 -0.13 -8.66 -3.66
N PHE A 41 -0.15 -8.12 -4.88
CA PHE A 41 -1.30 -8.14 -5.79
C PHE A 41 -1.08 -8.92 -7.10
N ALA A 42 -0.01 -9.70 -7.20
CA ALA A 42 0.27 -10.57 -8.36
C ALA A 42 -0.91 -11.50 -8.73
N ALA A 43 -1.75 -11.83 -7.75
CA ALA A 43 -3.05 -12.43 -7.98
C ALA A 43 -4.15 -11.43 -7.59
N GLY A 44 -4.97 -11.02 -8.56
CA GLY A 44 -6.15 -10.20 -8.30
C GLY A 44 -6.21 -8.92 -9.12
N PHE A 45 -5.08 -8.39 -9.58
CA PHE A 45 -5.03 -7.22 -10.47
C PHE A 45 -4.53 -7.64 -11.86
N GLU A 46 -5.15 -7.09 -12.90
CA GLU A 46 -4.66 -7.20 -14.27
C GLU A 46 -3.46 -6.27 -14.51
N PRO A 47 -2.58 -6.61 -15.48
CA PRO A 47 -1.26 -5.99 -15.58
C PRO A 47 -1.26 -4.47 -15.69
N ALA A 48 -2.09 -3.86 -16.56
CA ALA A 48 -2.03 -2.40 -16.76
C ALA A 48 -2.53 -1.65 -15.52
N THR A 49 -3.54 -2.19 -14.84
CA THR A 49 -4.05 -1.64 -13.59
C THR A 49 -3.04 -1.78 -12.45
N LEU A 50 -2.33 -2.91 -12.38
CA LEU A 50 -1.25 -3.11 -11.42
C LEU A 50 -0.03 -2.22 -11.73
N ASP A 51 0.28 -1.99 -13.00
CA ASP A 51 1.36 -1.10 -13.43
C ASP A 51 1.11 0.34 -12.97
N TYR A 52 -0.13 0.84 -13.07
CA TYR A 52 -0.46 2.14 -12.49
C TYR A 52 -0.36 2.15 -10.96
N LEU A 53 -0.90 1.13 -10.28
CA LEU A 53 -0.87 1.09 -8.81
C LEU A 53 0.56 0.99 -8.25
N ALA A 54 1.36 0.07 -8.79
CA ALA A 54 2.68 -0.28 -8.29
C ALA A 54 3.81 0.56 -8.91
N GLY A 55 3.62 1.11 -10.11
CA GLY A 55 4.68 1.66 -10.94
C GLY A 55 5.29 0.61 -11.86
N HIS A 56 5.90 1.05 -12.96
CA HIS A 56 6.60 0.20 -13.92
C HIS A 56 7.66 1.03 -14.66
N ASP A 57 8.66 0.38 -15.28
CA ASP A 57 9.65 1.05 -16.15
C ASP A 57 10.31 2.31 -15.57
N ARG A 58 10.48 2.37 -14.24
CA ARG A 58 11.01 3.52 -13.46
C ARG A 58 10.03 4.70 -13.27
N GLU A 59 8.76 4.51 -13.58
CA GLU A 59 7.68 5.34 -13.08
C GLU A 59 7.29 4.92 -11.66
N PHE A 60 6.82 5.90 -10.89
CA PHE A 60 6.56 5.79 -9.45
C PHE A 60 5.29 4.96 -9.17
N GLY A 61 4.34 4.95 -10.11
CA GLY A 61 2.98 4.51 -9.85
C GLY A 61 2.28 5.32 -8.76
N ALA A 62 1.08 4.89 -8.40
CA ALA A 62 0.33 5.46 -7.29
C ALA A 62 1.02 5.24 -5.93
N VAL A 63 1.61 4.06 -5.71
CA VAL A 63 2.31 3.76 -4.45
C VAL A 63 3.55 4.63 -4.24
N GLY A 64 4.17 5.11 -5.30
CA GLY A 64 5.31 6.00 -5.21
C GLY A 64 4.94 7.48 -5.05
N ALA A 65 3.68 7.88 -5.22
CA ALA A 65 3.29 9.30 -5.27
C ALA A 65 3.80 10.14 -4.07
N PRO A 66 3.72 9.66 -2.82
CA PRO A 66 4.21 10.43 -1.66
C PRO A 66 5.70 10.78 -1.72
N ASP A 67 6.55 9.93 -2.31
CA ASP A 67 7.99 10.23 -2.51
C ASP A 67 8.24 11.39 -3.49
N SER A 68 7.21 11.86 -4.20
CA SER A 68 7.29 12.98 -5.12
C SER A 68 6.70 14.27 -4.53
N ASP A 69 5.49 14.21 -3.99
CA ASP A 69 4.73 15.39 -3.57
C ASP A 69 4.53 15.54 -2.06
N GLU A 70 4.80 14.49 -1.27
CA GLU A 70 4.66 14.44 0.19
C GLU A 70 5.98 14.06 0.89
N MET A 71 7.12 14.07 0.20
CA MET A 71 8.45 13.62 0.68
C MET A 71 8.92 14.28 2.00
N ALA A 72 8.36 15.43 2.35
CA ALA A 72 8.68 16.16 3.58
C ALA A 72 7.60 16.06 4.67
N ASP A 73 6.54 15.28 4.43
CA ASP A 73 5.45 15.03 5.37
C ASP A 73 5.70 13.70 6.13
N PRO A 74 6.11 13.74 7.41
CA PRO A 74 6.36 12.54 8.20
C PRO A 74 5.12 11.64 8.32
N ALA A 75 3.91 12.20 8.22
CA ALA A 75 2.68 11.42 8.33
C ALA A 75 2.48 10.49 7.13
N ALA A 76 2.91 10.89 5.94
CA ALA A 76 2.84 10.07 4.73
C ALA A 76 3.80 8.86 4.77
N HIS A 77 4.93 9.00 5.48
CA HIS A 77 5.98 7.99 5.64
C HIS A 77 5.94 7.25 7.00
N CYS A 78 4.96 7.58 7.85
CA CYS A 78 4.82 7.04 9.21
C CYS A 78 6.06 7.19 10.11
N ASP A 79 6.74 8.32 9.95
CA ASP A 79 7.92 8.71 10.71
C ASP A 79 7.57 9.52 11.97
N ASP A 80 8.59 9.91 12.74
CA ASP A 80 8.54 10.80 13.90
C ASP A 80 7.74 10.33 15.14
N ALA A 81 7.27 9.08 15.13
CA ALA A 81 6.74 8.40 16.32
C ALA A 81 7.85 7.70 17.13
N ASP A 82 9.01 8.34 17.21
CA ASP A 82 10.17 7.83 17.94
C ASP A 82 10.01 8.01 19.46
N TYR A 83 10.27 6.91 20.18
CA TYR A 83 10.28 6.89 21.63
C TYR A 83 11.23 5.84 22.18
N LEU A 84 11.85 6.16 23.32
CA LEU A 84 12.61 5.22 24.14
C LEU A 84 12.38 5.58 25.61
N ASP A 85 12.24 4.56 26.46
CA ASP A 85 12.09 4.79 27.90
C ASP A 85 13.33 5.45 28.52
N GLY A 86 13.11 6.25 29.57
CA GLY A 86 14.17 6.92 30.32
C GLY A 86 14.39 8.36 29.91
N ASP A 87 15.66 8.80 29.92
CA ASP A 87 16.08 10.17 29.61
C ASP A 87 16.13 10.40 28.08
N TYR A 88 15.00 10.22 27.40
CA TYR A 88 14.88 10.40 25.96
C TYR A 88 14.25 11.77 25.59
N PRO A 89 14.67 12.44 24.49
CA PRO A 89 14.20 13.79 24.15
C PRO A 89 12.70 13.90 23.81
N ARG A 90 12.03 12.78 23.52
CA ARG A 90 10.60 12.71 23.18
C ARG A 90 9.84 11.95 24.25
N THR A 91 8.61 12.35 24.52
CA THR A 91 7.73 11.64 25.44
C THR A 91 6.86 10.61 24.71
N GLU A 92 6.41 9.58 25.42
CA GLU A 92 5.47 8.56 24.88
C GLU A 92 4.24 9.25 24.26
N SER A 93 3.69 10.26 24.92
CA SER A 93 2.51 10.99 24.41
C SER A 93 2.75 11.68 23.07
N THR A 94 3.95 12.22 22.85
CA THR A 94 4.26 12.90 21.58
C THR A 94 4.51 11.89 20.46
N ALA A 95 5.13 10.75 20.77
CA ALA A 95 5.26 9.65 19.81
C ALA A 95 3.90 9.05 19.42
N VAL A 96 2.99 8.84 20.38
CA VAL A 96 1.62 8.39 20.12
C VAL A 96 0.85 9.41 19.26
N SER A 97 1.07 10.71 19.46
CA SER A 97 0.47 11.74 18.61
C SER A 97 0.97 11.64 17.17
N ALA A 98 2.28 11.52 16.93
CA ALA A 98 2.84 11.39 15.58
C ALA A 98 2.39 10.10 14.88
N LEU A 99 2.31 8.97 15.60
CA LEU A 99 1.71 7.76 15.04
C LEU A 99 0.24 7.97 14.70
N THR A 100 -0.50 8.71 15.52
CA THR A 100 -1.90 9.05 15.25
C THR A 100 -2.03 9.87 13.98
N ASP A 101 -1.15 10.85 13.79
CA ASP A 101 -1.12 11.69 12.59
C ASP A 101 -0.87 10.84 11.32
N CYS A 102 0.07 9.88 11.35
CA CYS A 102 0.28 8.96 10.23
C CYS A 102 -0.96 8.10 9.93
N VAL A 103 -1.54 7.46 10.96
CA VAL A 103 -2.70 6.58 10.73
C VAL A 103 -3.91 7.39 10.26
N ASP A 104 -4.12 8.61 10.77
CA ASP A 104 -5.21 9.47 10.33
C ASP A 104 -4.98 10.02 8.91
N HIS A 105 -3.73 10.28 8.51
CA HIS A 105 -3.36 10.58 7.13
C HIS A 105 -3.73 9.39 6.21
N LEU A 106 -3.32 8.17 6.55
CA LEU A 106 -3.67 6.98 5.76
C LEU A 106 -5.19 6.73 5.73
N ARG A 107 -5.90 6.96 6.83
CA ARG A 107 -7.37 6.89 6.88
C ARG A 107 -8.03 7.92 5.98
N GLN A 108 -7.47 9.12 5.87
CA GLN A 108 -7.97 10.13 4.96
C GLN A 108 -7.87 9.64 3.52
N GLN A 109 -6.70 9.16 3.09
CA GLN A 109 -6.52 8.61 1.75
C GLN A 109 -7.43 7.41 1.49
N PHE A 110 -7.54 6.49 2.46
CA PHE A 110 -8.44 5.34 2.39
C PHE A 110 -9.91 5.78 2.16
N ARG A 111 -10.38 6.79 2.90
CA ARG A 111 -11.75 7.35 2.73
C ARG A 111 -11.91 8.07 1.40
N THR A 112 -10.92 8.84 0.95
CA THR A 112 -10.93 9.48 -0.38
C THR A 112 -11.13 8.44 -1.47
N GLY A 113 -10.37 7.34 -1.44
CA GLY A 113 -10.56 6.24 -2.38
C GLY A 113 -11.97 5.63 -2.30
N LEU A 114 -12.52 5.40 -1.11
CA LEU A 114 -13.88 4.88 -0.96
C LEU A 114 -14.96 5.85 -1.48
N ASP A 115 -14.76 7.15 -1.26
CA ASP A 115 -15.65 8.21 -1.74
C ASP A 115 -15.64 8.27 -3.27
N SER A 116 -14.46 8.37 -3.88
CA SER A 116 -14.29 8.45 -5.34
C SER A 116 -14.78 7.19 -6.07
N ALA A 117 -14.81 6.04 -5.41
CA ALA A 117 -15.35 4.81 -6.02
C ALA A 117 -16.84 4.92 -6.39
N ALA A 118 -17.59 5.88 -5.83
CA ALA A 118 -18.98 6.13 -6.20
C ALA A 118 -19.15 6.39 -7.70
N ASP A 119 -18.20 7.12 -8.29
CA ASP A 119 -18.29 7.64 -9.65
C ASP A 119 -17.88 6.59 -10.71
N LEU A 120 -17.31 5.45 -10.28
CA LEU A 120 -17.06 4.30 -11.16
C LEU A 120 -18.36 3.77 -11.80
N LEU A 121 -19.50 3.99 -11.14
CA LEU A 121 -20.79 3.42 -11.52
C LEU A 121 -21.88 4.49 -11.65
N ASP A 122 -22.75 4.34 -12.65
CA ASP A 122 -23.89 5.23 -12.87
C ASP A 122 -25.00 5.03 -11.80
N GLY A 123 -26.10 5.78 -11.95
CA GLY A 123 -27.28 5.66 -11.09
C GLY A 123 -27.95 4.27 -11.14
N ASN A 124 -27.74 3.49 -12.20
CA ASN A 124 -28.22 2.11 -12.35
C ASN A 124 -27.22 1.08 -11.79
N GLY A 125 -26.02 1.52 -11.41
CA GLY A 125 -24.93 0.67 -10.94
C GLY A 125 -24.10 0.09 -12.07
N GLU A 126 -24.29 0.51 -13.32
CA GLU A 126 -23.47 0.08 -14.46
C GLU A 126 -22.17 0.90 -14.51
N VAL A 127 -21.11 0.28 -15.01
CA VAL A 127 -19.79 0.91 -15.14
C VAL A 127 -19.87 2.12 -16.06
N VAL A 128 -19.28 3.24 -15.64
CA VAL A 128 -19.17 4.47 -16.43
C VAL A 128 -17.85 4.43 -17.23
N PRO A 129 -17.89 4.23 -18.56
CA PRO A 129 -16.68 3.97 -19.36
C PRO A 129 -15.58 5.02 -19.22
N GLU A 130 -15.95 6.29 -19.21
CA GLU A 130 -15.03 7.42 -19.07
C GLU A 130 -14.31 7.44 -17.72
N GLU A 131 -14.91 6.91 -16.67
CA GLU A 131 -14.37 6.92 -15.30
C GLU A 131 -13.47 5.72 -14.97
N VAL A 132 -13.62 4.62 -15.71
CA VAL A 132 -12.93 3.34 -15.42
C VAL A 132 -11.83 2.99 -16.40
N THR A 133 -11.70 3.75 -17.49
CA THR A 133 -10.73 3.46 -18.53
C THR A 133 -9.32 3.70 -17.99
N ALA A 134 -8.43 2.72 -18.16
CA ALA A 134 -7.01 2.81 -17.78
C ALA A 134 -6.10 3.32 -18.92
N SER A 135 -6.66 3.68 -20.08
CA SER A 135 -5.92 4.15 -21.27
C SER A 135 -6.43 5.52 -21.78
N PRO A 136 -5.58 6.55 -21.91
CA PRO A 136 -4.16 6.56 -21.55
C PRO A 136 -3.97 6.27 -20.06
N GLU A 137 -2.78 5.79 -19.70
CA GLU A 137 -2.45 5.52 -18.30
C GLU A 137 -2.72 6.77 -17.45
N CYS A 138 -3.24 6.54 -16.25
CA CYS A 138 -3.43 7.59 -15.27
C CYS A 138 -2.08 8.24 -14.95
N ASN A 139 -2.02 9.56 -14.83
CA ASN A 139 -0.79 10.25 -14.46
C ASN A 139 -0.86 10.73 -13.01
N PRO A 140 -0.17 10.06 -12.06
CA PRO A 140 -0.24 10.43 -10.64
C PRO A 140 0.48 11.75 -10.33
N LYS A 141 1.17 12.35 -11.31
CA LYS A 141 1.85 13.65 -11.19
C LYS A 141 1.00 14.82 -11.72
N GLU A 142 -0.08 14.55 -12.43
CA GLU A 142 -0.96 15.58 -12.99
C GLU A 142 -2.19 15.78 -12.10
N ARG A 143 -2.35 17.01 -11.59
CA ARG A 143 -3.50 17.40 -10.74
C ARG A 143 -4.86 17.39 -11.46
N ASP A 144 -4.86 17.20 -12.77
CA ASP A 144 -6.05 17.27 -13.62
C ASP A 144 -6.57 15.86 -14.01
N GLU A 145 -6.01 14.78 -13.44
CA GLU A 145 -6.58 13.44 -13.61
C GLU A 145 -7.84 13.30 -12.74
N GLU A 146 -8.99 13.27 -13.40
CA GLU A 146 -10.30 13.28 -12.73
C GLU A 146 -11.02 11.92 -12.82
N ARG A 147 -10.50 10.95 -13.58
CA ARG A 147 -11.17 9.65 -13.72
C ARG A 147 -11.24 8.92 -12.39
N ALA A 148 -12.43 8.47 -12.01
CA ALA A 148 -12.67 7.83 -10.71
C ALA A 148 -11.72 6.66 -10.43
N LYS A 149 -11.43 5.79 -11.42
CA LYS A 149 -10.49 4.67 -11.22
C LYS A 149 -9.08 5.16 -10.88
N CYS A 150 -8.62 6.21 -11.54
CA CYS A 150 -7.30 6.78 -11.29
C CYS A 150 -7.22 7.36 -9.88
N THR A 151 -8.21 8.15 -9.47
CA THR A 151 -8.28 8.75 -8.12
C THR A 151 -8.35 7.68 -7.03
N VAL A 152 -9.16 6.65 -7.21
CA VAL A 152 -9.28 5.56 -6.23
C VAL A 152 -7.95 4.82 -6.07
N LEU A 153 -7.30 4.46 -7.18
CA LEU A 153 -6.02 3.75 -7.15
C LEU A 153 -4.87 4.63 -6.65
N GLU A 154 -4.88 5.94 -6.94
CA GLU A 154 -3.91 6.88 -6.38
C GLU A 154 -4.05 6.96 -4.85
N SER A 155 -5.25 7.22 -4.35
CA SER A 155 -5.53 7.25 -2.91
C SER A 155 -5.18 5.94 -2.23
N PHE A 156 -5.48 4.80 -2.86
CA PHE A 156 -5.08 3.50 -2.32
C PHE A 156 -3.56 3.29 -2.38
N GLY A 157 -2.88 3.74 -3.43
CA GLY A 157 -1.42 3.72 -3.52
C GLY A 157 -0.76 4.51 -2.39
N ARG A 158 -1.27 5.70 -2.07
CA ARG A 158 -0.80 6.51 -0.92
C ARG A 158 -1.01 5.80 0.42
N VAL A 159 -2.11 5.04 0.57
CA VAL A 159 -2.30 4.16 1.73
C VAL A 159 -1.21 3.09 1.81
N LEU A 160 -0.93 2.42 0.69
CA LEU A 160 0.08 1.38 0.62
C LEU A 160 1.48 1.92 0.93
N HIS A 161 1.80 3.12 0.45
CA HIS A 161 3.08 3.79 0.69
C HIS A 161 3.40 3.86 2.19
N GLY A 162 2.59 4.59 2.96
CA GLY A 162 2.82 4.74 4.40
C GLY A 162 2.69 3.43 5.17
N ALA A 163 1.81 2.52 4.73
CA ALA A 163 1.71 1.18 5.31
C ALA A 163 2.98 0.34 5.08
N GLN A 164 3.64 0.46 3.93
CA GLN A 164 4.90 -0.21 3.64
C GLN A 164 6.05 0.44 4.39
N ASP A 165 6.09 1.78 4.43
CA ASP A 165 7.09 2.55 5.17
C ASP A 165 7.04 2.32 6.68
N PHE A 166 5.86 2.07 7.23
CA PHE A 166 5.72 1.62 8.62
C PHE A 166 6.59 0.39 8.91
N TYR A 167 6.73 -0.57 7.97
CA TYR A 167 7.57 -1.75 8.19
C TYR A 167 9.05 -1.50 7.96
N SER A 168 9.43 -0.54 7.11
CA SER A 168 10.84 -0.17 6.91
C SER A 168 11.37 0.77 7.99
N HIS A 169 10.54 1.64 8.60
CA HIS A 169 10.98 2.70 9.52
C HIS A 169 10.53 2.50 10.97
N SER A 170 9.74 1.47 11.26
CA SER A 170 9.43 1.09 12.63
C SER A 170 10.19 -0.15 13.07
N ASN A 171 10.23 -0.38 14.37
CA ASN A 171 10.77 -1.63 14.92
C ASN A 171 9.77 -2.79 14.95
N TRP A 172 8.65 -2.71 14.23
CA TRP A 172 7.54 -3.66 14.34
C TRP A 172 7.94 -5.10 14.01
N ALA A 173 8.47 -5.32 12.80
CA ALA A 173 8.80 -6.65 12.31
C ALA A 173 10.23 -7.09 12.64
N ASP A 174 11.06 -6.18 13.16
CA ASP A 174 12.50 -6.37 13.20
C ASP A 174 13.05 -6.74 14.59
N GLN A 175 14.35 -7.02 14.62
CA GLN A 175 15.15 -7.31 15.81
C GLN A 175 16.26 -6.29 15.98
N ALA A 176 16.61 -6.00 17.23
CA ALA A 176 17.79 -5.20 17.54
C ALA A 176 19.08 -5.97 17.23
N ASP A 177 20.16 -5.26 16.91
CA ASP A 177 21.48 -5.87 16.78
C ASP A 177 21.94 -6.39 18.16
N PRO A 178 22.08 -7.71 18.35
CA PRO A 178 22.46 -8.27 19.65
C PRO A 178 23.90 -7.96 20.05
N ALA A 179 24.74 -7.51 19.12
CA ALA A 179 26.13 -7.12 19.39
C ALA A 179 26.25 -5.68 19.91
N ARG A 180 25.17 -4.91 19.89
CA ARG A 180 25.15 -3.50 20.30
C ARG A 180 24.21 -3.29 21.50
N PRO A 181 24.52 -2.36 22.41
CA PRO A 181 23.58 -2.01 23.48
C PRO A 181 22.30 -1.42 22.89
N ILE A 182 21.19 -1.58 23.61
CA ILE A 182 19.94 -0.91 23.28
C ILE A 182 20.08 0.59 23.55
N GLY A 183 19.66 1.41 22.58
CA GLY A 183 19.74 2.87 22.64
C GLY A 183 19.10 3.54 21.43
N ASP A 184 19.30 4.84 21.28
CA ASP A 184 18.83 5.63 20.14
C ASP A 184 19.41 5.14 18.80
N ASP A 185 20.68 4.79 18.77
CA ASP A 185 21.34 4.26 17.56
C ASP A 185 21.13 2.75 17.31
N ASN A 186 20.47 2.03 18.24
CA ASN A 186 20.11 0.61 18.12
C ASN A 186 18.85 0.34 18.98
N PRO A 187 17.68 0.83 18.53
CA PRO A 187 16.45 0.69 19.30
C PRO A 187 16.03 -0.78 19.41
N PRO A 188 15.20 -1.13 20.43
CA PRO A 188 14.61 -2.46 20.55
C PRO A 188 13.92 -2.88 19.24
N GLY A 189 13.86 -4.18 18.97
CA GLY A 189 13.01 -4.75 17.93
C GLY A 189 11.83 -5.49 18.56
N LEU A 190 10.65 -5.43 17.94
CA LEU A 190 9.46 -6.13 18.44
C LEU A 190 9.30 -7.54 17.87
N HIS A 191 9.91 -7.82 16.72
CA HIS A 191 9.85 -9.08 15.99
C HIS A 191 8.41 -9.63 15.89
N ARG A 192 7.45 -8.75 15.56
CA ARG A 192 6.04 -9.11 15.44
C ARG A 192 5.75 -9.54 14.00
N PRO A 193 5.28 -10.78 13.80
CA PRO A 193 4.94 -11.24 12.47
C PRO A 193 3.62 -10.63 12.01
N GLY A 194 3.57 -10.26 10.73
CA GLY A 194 2.32 -9.97 10.03
C GLY A 194 1.69 -8.61 10.34
N PRO A 195 0.43 -8.43 9.91
CA PRO A 195 -0.20 -7.13 9.85
C PRO A 195 -0.36 -6.44 11.22
N SER A 196 -0.15 -5.13 11.26
CA SER A 196 -0.17 -4.34 12.48
C SER A 196 -1.59 -3.84 12.80
N PRO A 197 -2.12 -4.07 14.02
CA PRO A 197 -3.39 -3.47 14.44
C PRO A 197 -3.30 -1.95 14.62
N LEU A 198 -2.10 -1.34 14.60
CA LEU A 198 -1.93 0.11 14.61
C LEU A 198 -2.41 0.75 13.30
N LEU A 199 -2.33 0.00 12.20
CA LEU A 199 -2.71 0.44 10.86
C LEU A 199 -4.19 0.09 10.51
N ASP A 200 -5.07 -0.02 11.52
CA ASP A 200 -6.51 -0.18 11.28
C ASP A 200 -7.12 1.12 10.71
N LEU A 201 -7.32 1.14 9.39
CA LEU A 201 -7.85 2.30 8.66
C LEU A 201 -9.38 2.38 8.67
N ARG A 202 -10.06 1.36 9.21
CA ARG A 202 -11.51 1.32 9.36
C ARG A 202 -11.94 1.86 10.72
N GLY A 203 -11.08 1.71 11.72
CA GLY A 203 -11.27 2.24 13.06
C GLY A 203 -11.37 3.76 13.14
N ALA A 204 -12.01 4.26 14.19
CA ALA A 204 -12.11 5.69 14.49
C ALA A 204 -10.95 6.22 15.36
N THR A 205 -10.21 5.32 16.03
CA THR A 205 -9.10 5.67 16.92
C THR A 205 -7.93 4.75 16.65
N VAL A 206 -6.72 5.24 16.87
CA VAL A 206 -5.50 4.43 16.75
C VAL A 206 -5.39 3.52 17.97
N ALA A 207 -5.04 2.25 17.73
CA ALA A 207 -4.78 1.31 18.82
C ALA A 207 -3.55 1.76 19.62
N ARG A 208 -3.53 1.44 20.91
CA ARG A 208 -2.37 1.76 21.75
C ARG A 208 -1.14 1.01 21.23
N PRO A 209 0.00 1.67 20.98
CA PRO A 209 1.24 1.00 20.62
C PRO A 209 1.66 -0.01 21.71
N PRO A 210 2.20 -1.17 21.33
CA PRO A 210 2.81 -2.06 22.30
C PRO A 210 4.03 -1.37 22.95
N GLU A 211 4.37 -1.80 24.16
CA GLU A 211 5.58 -1.35 24.85
C GLU A 211 6.81 -1.52 23.96
N GLY A 212 7.67 -0.49 23.95
CA GLY A 212 8.87 -0.45 23.14
C GLY A 212 8.65 -0.20 21.64
N PHE A 213 7.42 0.02 21.16
CA PHE A 213 7.19 0.45 19.77
C PHE A 213 7.81 1.82 19.50
N THR A 214 8.46 1.97 18.34
CA THR A 214 9.07 3.22 17.91
C THR A 214 9.19 3.27 16.38
N THR A 215 9.04 4.46 15.81
CA THR A 215 9.43 4.75 14.41
C THR A 215 10.61 5.72 14.37
N GLY A 216 11.16 5.97 13.19
CA GLY A 216 12.35 6.80 13.05
C GLY A 216 12.02 8.30 12.96
N CYS A 217 12.83 9.14 13.59
CA CYS A 217 12.86 10.57 13.28
C CYS A 217 13.44 10.80 11.89
N TYR A 218 12.77 11.60 11.07
CA TYR A 218 13.20 11.88 9.71
C TYR A 218 13.72 13.32 9.52
N VAL A 219 14.81 13.44 8.77
CA VAL A 219 15.32 14.68 8.19
C VAL A 219 15.91 14.37 6.81
N LEU A 220 15.92 15.32 5.88
CA LEU A 220 16.43 15.08 4.52
C LEU A 220 17.86 14.52 4.44
N GLN A 221 18.72 14.84 5.41
CA GLN A 221 20.08 14.29 5.51
C GLN A 221 20.16 13.34 6.69
N ASP A 222 19.39 12.26 6.64
CA ASP A 222 19.32 11.35 7.77
C ASP A 222 20.51 10.39 7.88
N GLN A 223 20.92 10.13 9.12
CA GLN A 223 22.11 9.37 9.45
C GLN A 223 22.10 8.88 10.90
N VAL A 224 23.06 8.01 11.23
CA VAL A 224 23.29 7.50 12.59
C VAL A 224 24.72 7.88 13.01
N PRO A 225 24.94 8.61 14.13
CA PRO A 225 23.93 9.22 14.99
C PRO A 225 23.18 10.38 14.32
N GLY A 226 21.98 10.67 14.81
CA GLY A 226 21.07 11.65 14.22
C GLY A 226 21.56 13.09 14.21
N VAL A 227 21.05 13.87 13.25
CA VAL A 227 21.43 15.26 12.99
C VAL A 227 20.22 16.20 12.97
N GLY A 228 20.47 17.51 13.05
CA GLY A 228 19.41 18.51 13.01
C GLY A 228 18.36 18.28 14.10
N ALA A 229 17.08 18.17 13.68
CA ALA A 229 15.95 17.90 14.56
C ALA A 229 15.90 16.45 15.10
N CYS A 230 16.70 15.55 14.53
CA CYS A 230 16.84 14.15 14.96
C CYS A 230 18.06 13.90 15.84
N ARG A 231 18.76 14.94 16.30
CA ARG A 231 19.91 14.76 17.19
C ARG A 231 19.47 14.13 18.53
N LEU A 232 20.17 13.07 18.96
CA LEU A 232 19.85 12.26 20.15
C LEU A 232 18.49 11.54 20.07
N ARG A 233 17.96 11.35 18.86
CA ARG A 233 16.73 10.62 18.60
C ARG A 233 17.06 9.37 17.77
N ILE A 234 16.26 8.33 17.95
CA ILE A 234 16.16 7.19 17.05
C ILE A 234 15.82 7.75 15.67
N THR A 235 16.72 7.55 14.72
CA THR A 235 16.55 8.06 13.37
C THR A 235 15.86 7.04 12.48
N HIS A 236 15.24 7.55 11.42
CA HIS A 236 14.78 6.74 10.29
C HIS A 236 15.90 5.82 9.80
N ALA A 237 17.12 6.33 9.62
CA ALA A 237 18.30 5.61 9.21
C ALA A 237 18.71 4.48 10.18
N ALA A 238 18.48 4.65 11.49
CA ALA A 238 18.77 3.60 12.48
C ALA A 238 17.78 2.43 12.40
N LEU A 239 16.55 2.70 11.98
CA LEU A 239 15.51 1.69 11.76
C LEU A 239 15.46 1.20 10.32
N ASN A 240 16.02 1.91 9.35
CA ASN A 240 15.82 1.65 7.94
C ASN A 240 16.23 0.22 7.53
N LYS A 241 15.31 -0.51 6.89
CA LYS A 241 15.49 -1.85 6.33
C LYS A 241 15.42 -1.88 4.80
N ASP A 242 15.61 -0.76 4.13
CA ASP A 242 15.56 -0.62 2.67
C ASP A 242 16.82 -1.19 1.96
N ARG A 243 16.92 -0.98 0.64
CA ARG A 243 18.07 -1.20 -0.25
C ARG A 243 18.39 -2.66 -0.50
N GLY A 244 17.36 -3.51 -0.44
CA GLY A 244 17.50 -4.93 -0.72
C GLY A 244 16.75 -5.36 -1.97
N LEU A 245 16.99 -6.59 -2.41
CA LEU A 245 16.37 -7.14 -3.60
C LEU A 245 15.09 -7.91 -3.26
N ILE A 246 13.97 -7.49 -3.86
CA ILE A 246 12.66 -8.13 -3.70
C ILE A 246 12.24 -8.77 -5.03
N ASP A 247 11.87 -10.04 -5.01
CA ASP A 247 11.23 -10.68 -6.17
C ASP A 247 9.77 -10.18 -6.28
N PRO A 248 9.38 -9.48 -7.38
CA PRO A 248 8.07 -8.85 -7.48
C PRO A 248 6.90 -9.83 -7.66
N VAL A 249 7.18 -11.12 -7.85
CA VAL A 249 6.14 -12.17 -8.00
C VAL A 249 5.94 -12.89 -6.67
N THR A 250 7.04 -13.25 -6.01
CA THR A 250 7.00 -14.09 -4.81
C THR A 250 7.13 -13.31 -3.51
N GLY A 251 7.62 -12.07 -3.56
CA GLY A 251 7.95 -11.27 -2.39
C GLY A 251 9.25 -11.70 -1.70
N ARG A 252 10.04 -12.59 -2.31
CA ARG A 252 11.28 -13.08 -1.71
C ARG A 252 12.31 -11.95 -1.61
N ALA A 253 12.65 -11.58 -0.38
CA ALA A 253 13.65 -10.57 -0.04
C ALA A 253 15.05 -11.18 0.11
N THR A 254 16.07 -10.52 -0.44
CA THR A 254 17.48 -10.93 -0.40
C THR A 254 18.41 -9.73 -0.43
N SER A 255 19.68 -9.92 -0.08
CA SER A 255 20.73 -8.91 -0.20
C SER A 255 20.37 -7.58 0.49
N PRO A 256 20.05 -7.58 1.81
CA PRO A 256 19.80 -6.33 2.53
C PRO A 256 20.96 -5.36 2.36
N GLY A 257 20.66 -4.07 2.23
CA GLY A 257 21.65 -3.02 1.96
C GLY A 257 21.81 -1.99 3.08
N THR A 258 21.14 -2.20 4.21
CA THR A 258 21.14 -1.30 5.37
C THR A 258 21.64 -2.02 6.63
N PRO A 259 22.33 -1.33 7.55
CA PRO A 259 22.83 -1.96 8.77
C PRO A 259 21.74 -2.67 9.59
N ARG A 260 20.54 -2.08 9.69
CA ARG A 260 19.40 -2.70 10.40
C ARG A 260 18.78 -3.84 9.60
N GLY A 261 18.73 -3.74 8.26
CA GLY A 261 18.25 -4.81 7.38
C GLY A 261 19.16 -6.04 7.37
N GLU A 262 20.46 -5.88 7.61
CA GLU A 262 21.45 -6.97 7.68
C GLU A 262 21.39 -7.77 9.00
N VAL A 263 20.70 -7.27 10.02
CA VAL A 263 20.54 -7.98 11.29
C VAL A 263 19.54 -9.13 11.11
N ALA A 264 20.02 -10.36 11.26
CA ALA A 264 19.23 -11.58 11.12
C ALA A 264 18.41 -11.56 9.81
N ASP A 265 17.08 -11.68 9.91
CA ASP A 265 16.15 -11.68 8.78
C ASP A 265 15.35 -10.36 8.67
N ASN A 266 15.80 -9.27 9.30
CA ASN A 266 15.04 -8.03 9.44
C ASN A 266 14.48 -7.46 8.12
N PHE A 267 15.27 -7.45 7.05
CA PHE A 267 14.76 -7.00 5.74
C PHE A 267 13.65 -7.92 5.22
N ALA A 268 13.83 -9.24 5.35
CA ALA A 268 12.84 -10.20 4.88
C ALA A 268 11.55 -10.15 5.72
N ASP A 269 11.67 -9.97 7.04
CA ASP A 269 10.54 -9.82 7.95
C ASP A 269 9.76 -8.53 7.66
N ALA A 270 10.46 -7.40 7.42
CA ALA A 270 9.83 -6.14 7.03
C ALA A 270 9.08 -6.26 5.70
N VAL A 271 9.69 -6.85 4.66
CA VAL A 271 9.05 -7.07 3.36
C VAL A 271 7.84 -8.00 3.48
N ALA A 272 7.96 -9.12 4.22
CA ALA A 272 6.87 -10.05 4.43
C ALA A 272 5.69 -9.39 5.18
N GLY A 273 6.00 -8.57 6.20
CA GLY A 273 5.03 -7.76 6.92
C GLY A 273 4.32 -6.76 6.03
N ALA A 274 5.06 -6.01 5.22
CA ALA A 274 4.54 -5.02 4.28
C ALA A 274 3.63 -5.65 3.19
N ILE A 275 3.98 -6.82 2.67
CA ILE A 275 3.13 -7.57 1.73
C ILE A 275 1.83 -8.02 2.40
N ALA A 276 1.93 -8.60 3.61
CA ALA A 276 0.75 -9.06 4.34
C ALA A 276 -0.17 -7.89 4.72
N GLU A 277 0.41 -6.76 5.12
CA GLU A 277 -0.29 -5.51 5.39
C GLU A 277 -1.00 -4.99 4.15
N SER A 278 -0.30 -4.86 3.02
CA SER A 278 -0.87 -4.38 1.75
C SER A 278 -2.09 -5.21 1.33
N ARG A 279 -2.00 -6.54 1.46
CA ARG A 279 -3.13 -7.44 1.20
C ARG A 279 -4.30 -7.20 2.15
N ARG A 280 -4.03 -7.05 3.46
CA ARG A 280 -5.07 -6.74 4.44
C ARG A 280 -5.78 -5.43 4.11
N GLN A 281 -5.02 -4.39 3.75
CA GLN A 281 -5.59 -3.08 3.41
C GLN A 281 -6.50 -3.17 2.18
N TRP A 282 -6.15 -3.97 1.18
CA TRP A 282 -7.02 -4.21 0.01
C TRP A 282 -8.28 -4.97 0.38
N ASP A 283 -8.18 -6.03 1.19
CA ASP A 283 -9.33 -6.80 1.67
C ASP A 283 -10.31 -5.92 2.47
N ASP A 284 -9.77 -5.07 3.34
CA ASP A 284 -10.53 -4.08 4.11
C ASP A 284 -11.18 -3.04 3.19
N PHE A 285 -10.47 -2.54 2.19
CA PHE A 285 -10.99 -1.59 1.20
C PHE A 285 -12.17 -2.17 0.41
N GLY A 286 -12.02 -3.39 -0.13
CA GLY A 286 -13.09 -4.10 -0.82
C GLY A 286 -14.30 -4.39 0.08
N THR A 287 -14.06 -4.74 1.34
CA THR A 287 -15.11 -4.95 2.34
C THR A 287 -15.89 -3.66 2.62
N GLU A 288 -15.20 -2.52 2.74
CA GLU A 288 -15.85 -1.23 2.95
C GLU A 288 -16.62 -0.75 1.73
N LEU A 289 -16.15 -0.99 0.49
CA LEU A 289 -16.93 -0.73 -0.72
C LEU A 289 -18.25 -1.51 -0.72
N ILE A 290 -18.22 -2.79 -0.37
CA ILE A 290 -19.41 -3.65 -0.28
C ILE A 290 -20.35 -3.18 0.84
N SER A 291 -19.79 -2.83 2.00
CA SER A 291 -20.54 -2.32 3.15
C SER A 291 -21.28 -1.03 2.81
N ARG A 292 -20.59 -0.09 2.15
CA ARG A 292 -21.09 1.25 1.85
C ARG A 292 -22.06 1.30 0.68
N TYR A 293 -21.73 0.64 -0.42
CA TYR A 293 -22.48 0.75 -1.69
C TYR A 293 -23.45 -0.42 -1.91
N GLY A 294 -23.45 -1.40 -1.01
CA GLY A 294 -24.20 -2.64 -1.13
C GLY A 294 -23.50 -3.66 -2.02
N ARG A 295 -23.78 -4.96 -1.78
CA ARG A 295 -23.08 -6.09 -2.41
C ARG A 295 -22.90 -5.97 -3.91
N ASP A 296 -23.99 -5.82 -4.66
CA ASP A 296 -23.94 -5.83 -6.13
C ASP A 296 -23.10 -4.68 -6.72
N ARG A 297 -23.16 -3.48 -6.10
CA ARG A 297 -22.37 -2.31 -6.55
C ARG A 297 -20.93 -2.41 -6.08
N GLY A 298 -20.71 -2.76 -4.81
CA GLY A 298 -19.37 -2.88 -4.23
C GLY A 298 -18.53 -3.95 -4.92
N GLU A 299 -19.10 -5.13 -5.19
CA GLU A 299 -18.40 -6.18 -5.96
C GLU A 299 -18.04 -5.72 -7.38
N ARG A 300 -18.89 -4.88 -8.00
CA ARG A 300 -18.61 -4.31 -9.33
C ARG A 300 -17.52 -3.23 -9.28
N MET A 301 -17.49 -2.40 -8.25
CA MET A 301 -16.41 -1.44 -8.02
C MET A 301 -15.07 -2.17 -7.84
N VAL A 302 -15.03 -3.23 -7.02
CA VAL A 302 -13.83 -4.06 -6.85
C VAL A 302 -13.39 -4.67 -8.18
N CYS A 303 -14.32 -5.19 -8.99
CA CYS A 303 -14.00 -5.65 -10.35
C CYS A 303 -13.39 -4.53 -11.21
N ALA A 304 -13.99 -3.34 -11.22
CA ALA A 304 -13.51 -2.24 -12.05
C ALA A 304 -12.13 -1.72 -11.64
N LEU A 305 -11.82 -1.77 -10.34
CA LEU A 305 -10.51 -1.38 -9.80
C LEU A 305 -9.41 -2.40 -10.04
N THR A 306 -9.75 -3.61 -10.49
CA THR A 306 -8.79 -4.71 -10.69
C THR A 306 -8.60 -5.12 -12.13
N HIS A 307 -9.53 -4.79 -13.03
CA HIS A 307 -9.49 -5.19 -14.44
C HIS A 307 -9.05 -4.03 -15.34
N ASP A 308 -8.35 -4.35 -16.42
CA ASP A 308 -7.86 -3.42 -17.43
C ASP A 308 -8.99 -2.92 -18.35
N ASP A 309 -10.03 -3.75 -18.59
CA ASP A 309 -11.24 -3.38 -19.34
C ASP A 309 -12.54 -3.63 -18.54
N PRO A 310 -12.84 -2.78 -17.53
CA PRO A 310 -14.04 -2.96 -16.70
C PRO A 310 -15.36 -2.86 -17.46
N VAL A 311 -15.40 -2.13 -18.58
CA VAL A 311 -16.60 -1.98 -19.40
C VAL A 311 -17.00 -3.33 -20.00
N ARG A 312 -16.02 -4.14 -20.38
CA ARG A 312 -16.23 -5.50 -20.86
C ARG A 312 -16.43 -6.50 -19.73
N ASP A 313 -15.60 -6.41 -18.69
CA ASP A 313 -15.41 -7.50 -17.72
C ASP A 313 -16.35 -7.41 -16.51
N CYS A 314 -16.80 -6.20 -16.16
CA CYS A 314 -17.54 -5.94 -14.93
C CYS A 314 -19.03 -5.64 -15.15
N GLN A 315 -19.61 -6.11 -16.26
CA GLN A 315 -21.04 -5.90 -16.53
C GLN A 315 -21.93 -6.69 -15.57
N GLY A 316 -23.04 -6.09 -15.16
CA GLY A 316 -23.98 -6.69 -14.25
C GLY A 316 -24.65 -7.97 -14.75
N SER A 317 -25.11 -8.80 -13.81
CA SER A 317 -26.00 -9.95 -14.06
C SER A 317 -27.35 -9.58 -14.70
N SER A 318 -27.60 -8.29 -15.00
CA SER A 318 -28.79 -7.80 -15.69
C SER A 318 -29.00 -8.53 -17.02
N ARG A 319 -27.94 -8.80 -17.78
CA ARG A 319 -28.00 -9.60 -19.01
C ARG A 319 -28.53 -11.02 -18.76
N ASN A 320 -28.11 -11.66 -17.66
CA ASN A 320 -28.63 -12.95 -17.24
C ASN A 320 -30.09 -12.87 -16.76
N ARG A 321 -30.50 -11.81 -16.06
CA ARG A 321 -31.91 -11.60 -15.68
C ARG A 321 -32.81 -11.43 -16.90
N TYR A 322 -32.39 -10.69 -17.93
CA TYR A 322 -33.16 -10.56 -19.18
C TYR A 322 -33.27 -11.89 -19.92
N ILE A 323 -32.20 -12.70 -19.95
CA ILE A 323 -32.24 -14.05 -20.54
C ILE A 323 -33.18 -14.96 -19.76
N VAL A 324 -33.11 -14.95 -18.42
CA VAL A 324 -33.99 -15.77 -17.57
C VAL A 324 -35.46 -15.33 -17.69
N ILE A 325 -35.73 -14.02 -17.72
CA ILE A 325 -37.09 -13.47 -17.93
C ILE A 325 -37.60 -13.82 -19.33
N ALA A 326 -36.77 -13.71 -20.38
CA ALA A 326 -37.15 -14.07 -21.74
C ALA A 326 -37.45 -15.58 -21.87
N LEU A 327 -36.64 -16.44 -21.23
CA LEU A 327 -36.87 -17.89 -21.20
C LEU A 327 -38.14 -18.25 -20.41
N ALA A 328 -38.38 -17.61 -19.26
CA ALA A 328 -39.59 -17.81 -18.47
C ALA A 328 -40.85 -17.34 -19.22
N GLY A 329 -40.79 -16.18 -19.88
CA GLY A 329 -41.88 -15.66 -20.72
C GLY A 329 -42.16 -16.58 -21.91
N GLY A 330 -41.13 -17.09 -22.58
CA GLY A 330 -41.27 -18.06 -23.66
C GLY A 330 -41.94 -19.37 -23.23
N LEU A 331 -41.60 -19.87 -22.03
CA LEU A 331 -42.20 -21.08 -21.47
C LEU A 331 -43.70 -20.89 -21.18
N VAL A 332 -44.09 -19.74 -20.61
CA VAL A 332 -45.50 -19.42 -20.33
C VAL A 332 -46.33 -19.36 -21.61
N VAL A 333 -45.80 -18.73 -22.67
CA VAL A 333 -46.46 -18.65 -23.97
C VAL A 333 -46.61 -20.04 -24.59
N ALA A 334 -45.59 -20.89 -24.52
CA ALA A 334 -45.63 -22.25 -25.05
C ALA A 334 -46.68 -23.11 -24.33
N VAL A 335 -46.77 -23.03 -23.00
CA VAL A 335 -47.77 -23.74 -22.20
C VAL A 335 -49.18 -23.26 -22.52
N ALA A 336 -49.40 -21.94 -22.60
CA ALA A 336 -50.69 -21.38 -22.98
C ALA A 336 -51.13 -21.84 -24.38
N PHE A 337 -50.21 -21.90 -25.34
CA PHE A 337 -50.47 -22.39 -26.68
C PHE A 337 -50.84 -23.88 -26.71
N LEU A 338 -50.14 -24.72 -25.94
CA LEU A 338 -50.44 -26.15 -25.81
C LEU A 338 -51.81 -26.39 -25.16
N LEU A 339 -52.15 -25.63 -24.11
CA LEU A 339 -53.46 -25.71 -23.44
C LEU A 339 -54.60 -25.27 -24.38
N ALA A 340 -54.41 -24.19 -25.13
CA ALA A 340 -55.38 -23.72 -26.13
C ALA A 340 -55.56 -24.72 -27.29
N ARG A 341 -54.48 -25.39 -27.73
CA ARG A 341 -54.57 -26.47 -28.73
C ARG A 341 -55.32 -27.69 -28.20
N ARG A 342 -55.13 -28.02 -26.91
CA ARG A 342 -55.79 -29.17 -26.27
C ARG A 342 -57.30 -28.92 -26.11
N SER A 343 -57.72 -27.72 -25.70
CA SER A 343 -59.16 -27.40 -25.57
C SER A 343 -59.91 -27.41 -26.91
N ARG A 344 -59.25 -27.00 -28.01
CA ARG A 344 -59.83 -27.07 -29.36
C ARG A 344 -60.00 -28.49 -29.90
N ARG A 345 -59.24 -29.46 -29.40
CA ARG A 345 -59.37 -30.87 -29.79
C ARG A 345 -60.47 -31.61 -29.03
N THR A 346 -60.83 -31.17 -27.82
CA THR A 346 -61.91 -31.77 -27.02
C THR A 346 -63.31 -31.29 -27.41
N HIS A 347 -63.43 -30.29 -28.28
CA HIS A 347 -64.70 -29.74 -28.78
C HIS A 347 -64.98 -30.04 -30.27
N ARG A 348 -64.28 -31.02 -30.85
CA ARG A 348 -64.58 -31.58 -32.18
C ARG A 348 -64.87 -33.05 -32.05
#